data_AF-A0A1G0D9P5-F1
#
_entry.id   AF-A0A1G0D9P5-F1
#
_cell.length_a   1.000
_cell.length_b   1.000
_cell.length_c   1.000
_cell.angle_alpha   90.00
_cell.angle_beta   90.00
_cell.angle_gamma   90.00
#
_symmetry.space_group_name_H-M   'P 1'
#
loop_
_entity.id
_entity.type
_entity.pdbx_description
1 polymer ?
#
loop_
_entity_poly.entity_id
_entity_poly.type
_entity_poly.pdbx_seq_one_letter_code
_entity_poly.pdbx_strand_id
1 'polypeptide(L)'
;MASFSPLTPSGGATPYTYSYTGTLPAGLSFSAGTGAVTGTPTAAYATANLVFSVQDANNVVASTTSTVSFFVTGLNDTGITSTQCYEAGSNVLVACNSAGAIALNNAQDGMAGRDANASTNSNADGKLGFSFTSVPAAGSDPGGCVQDNVTGLMWEVKTADGGLRDWRKTYTNYDSTASAQKWNGSAYVAPTQTEIDAATNSVGFKNSVNTQGLCGYSDWRLPTADELQSIVDYGVAVPGPTVDANWFPNTQGNVYWSASPFVGYSDYAWFVSFNDGLVYGGLRYVSLYVRLVRAGQ
;
A
#
# COMPACT_ATOMS: atom_id res chain seq x y z
N MET A 1 -2.26 11.75 -8.13
CA MET A 1 -1.53 12.54 -7.11
C MET A 1 -2.00 13.99 -7.19
N ALA A 2 -2.13 14.71 -6.08
CA ALA A 2 -2.44 16.15 -6.12
C ALA A 2 -1.21 16.95 -6.61
N SER A 3 -1.43 18.09 -7.29
CA SER A 3 -0.35 18.98 -7.73
C SER A 3 0.47 19.49 -6.54
N PHE A 4 1.79 19.60 -6.71
CA PHE A 4 2.66 20.21 -5.69
C PHE A 4 3.56 21.29 -6.29
N SER A 5 3.94 22.28 -5.48
CA SER A 5 4.85 23.36 -5.85
C SER A 5 6.13 23.23 -5.03
N PRO A 6 7.28 22.87 -5.65
CA PRO A 6 8.54 22.66 -4.94
C PRO A 6 9.12 23.95 -4.34
N LEU A 7 8.74 25.11 -4.89
CA LEU A 7 9.23 26.43 -4.51
C LEU A 7 8.06 27.41 -4.32
N THR A 8 8.14 28.22 -3.27
CA THR A 8 7.25 29.36 -3.02
C THR A 8 8.12 30.60 -2.81
N PRO A 9 8.25 31.50 -3.80
CA PRO A 9 9.10 32.69 -3.65
C PRO A 9 8.56 33.65 -2.59
N SER A 10 9.47 34.32 -1.88
CA SER A 10 9.17 35.40 -0.93
C SER A 10 10.04 36.60 -1.25
N GLY A 11 9.43 37.70 -1.71
CA GLY A 11 10.14 38.89 -2.21
C GLY A 11 10.62 38.78 -3.67
N GLY A 12 11.43 39.75 -4.12
CA GLY A 12 11.88 39.85 -5.52
C GLY A 12 10.89 40.54 -6.46
N ALA A 13 11.33 40.88 -7.67
CA ALA A 13 10.51 41.56 -8.67
C ALA A 13 9.72 40.57 -9.53
N THR A 14 8.42 40.79 -9.67
CA THR A 14 7.56 40.00 -10.57
C THR A 14 7.73 40.44 -12.03
N PRO A 15 7.51 39.55 -13.03
CA PRO A 15 7.07 38.15 -12.91
C PRO A 15 8.20 37.19 -12.51
N TYR A 16 7.83 36.09 -11.86
CA TYR A 16 8.74 34.98 -11.60
C TYR A 16 8.73 33.98 -12.76
N THR A 17 9.89 33.46 -13.10
CA THR A 17 10.04 32.34 -14.06
C THR A 17 10.65 31.15 -13.33
N TYR A 18 10.00 30.00 -13.39
CA TYR A 18 10.44 28.78 -12.74
C TYR A 18 11.11 27.84 -13.75
N SER A 19 12.11 27.08 -13.29
CA SER A 19 12.81 26.07 -14.08
C SER A 19 13.22 24.89 -13.22
N TYR A 20 13.69 23.80 -13.84
CA TYR A 20 14.27 22.67 -13.14
C TYR A 20 15.43 22.07 -13.94
N THR A 21 16.35 21.38 -13.27
CA THR A 21 17.38 20.54 -13.88
C THR A 21 17.28 19.10 -13.37
N GLY A 22 17.57 18.15 -14.27
CA GLY A 22 17.31 16.72 -14.09
C GLY A 22 16.17 16.23 -14.98
N THR A 23 15.75 14.97 -14.79
CA THR A 23 14.67 14.35 -15.57
C THR A 23 13.41 14.31 -14.71
N LEU A 24 12.27 14.76 -15.23
CA LEU A 24 11.00 14.52 -14.54
C LEU A 24 10.49 13.10 -14.87
N PRO A 25 9.77 12.46 -13.95
CA PRO A 25 8.93 11.30 -14.27
C PRO A 25 8.17 11.44 -15.58
N ALA A 26 8.18 10.37 -16.37
CA ALA A 26 7.20 10.22 -17.44
C ALA A 26 5.79 10.38 -16.86
N GLY A 27 4.95 11.20 -17.49
CA GLY A 27 3.60 11.50 -17.02
C GLY A 27 3.48 12.68 -16.04
N LEU A 28 4.60 13.26 -15.57
CA LEU A 28 4.59 14.57 -14.91
C LEU A 28 4.92 15.70 -15.89
N SER A 29 4.38 16.87 -15.61
CA SER A 29 4.58 18.12 -16.35
C SER A 29 4.88 19.26 -15.39
N PHE A 30 5.72 20.20 -15.82
CA PHE A 30 6.14 21.35 -15.03
C PHE A 30 5.71 22.66 -15.71
N SER A 31 5.13 23.57 -14.92
CA SER A 31 4.73 24.90 -15.39
C SER A 31 5.77 25.95 -15.03
N ALA A 32 6.44 26.52 -16.03
CA ALA A 32 7.41 27.60 -15.83
C ALA A 32 6.80 28.91 -15.29
N GLY A 33 5.47 29.09 -15.41
CA GLY A 33 4.78 30.28 -14.91
C GLY A 33 4.34 30.18 -13.44
N THR A 34 4.16 28.97 -12.92
CA THR A 34 3.63 28.75 -11.56
C THR A 34 4.53 27.89 -10.68
N GLY A 35 5.55 27.24 -11.24
CA GLY A 35 6.39 26.28 -10.54
C GLY A 35 5.68 24.96 -10.20
N ALA A 36 4.44 24.77 -10.63
CA ALA A 36 3.65 23.60 -10.31
C ALA A 36 4.12 22.37 -11.10
N VAL A 37 4.30 21.26 -10.38
CA VAL A 37 4.43 19.92 -10.96
C VAL A 37 3.07 19.24 -10.91
N THR A 38 2.61 18.75 -12.05
CA THR A 38 1.27 18.17 -12.25
C THR A 38 1.34 16.87 -13.04
N GLY A 39 0.29 16.05 -12.99
CA GLY A 39 0.21 14.78 -13.71
C GLY A 39 0.31 13.56 -12.80
N THR A 40 0.45 12.38 -13.41
CA THR A 40 0.62 11.11 -12.71
C THR A 40 1.82 10.38 -13.31
N PRO A 41 2.82 9.97 -12.52
CA PRO A 41 3.94 9.19 -13.03
C PRO A 41 3.45 7.90 -13.70
N THR A 42 3.94 7.59 -14.90
CA THR A 42 3.52 6.41 -15.69
C THR A 42 4.57 5.31 -15.77
N ALA A 43 5.76 5.56 -15.25
CA ALA A 43 6.84 4.58 -15.13
C ALA A 43 7.54 4.76 -13.78
N ALA A 44 8.29 3.76 -13.31
CA ALA A 44 9.13 3.91 -12.13
C ALA A 44 10.29 4.90 -12.37
N TYR A 45 10.75 5.54 -11.29
CA TYR A 45 12.01 6.27 -11.21
C TYR A 45 12.92 5.60 -10.23
N ALA A 46 14.18 5.49 -10.62
CA ALA A 46 15.24 5.48 -9.63
C ALA A 46 15.25 6.82 -8.88
N THR A 47 15.51 6.76 -7.57
CA THR A 47 15.73 7.95 -6.74
C THR A 47 16.76 8.87 -7.40
N ALA A 48 16.34 10.10 -7.72
CA ALA A 48 17.21 11.10 -8.31
C ALA A 48 16.94 12.49 -7.74
N ASN A 49 17.96 13.34 -7.76
CA ASN A 49 17.85 14.73 -7.35
C ASN A 49 17.38 15.59 -8.53
N LEU A 50 16.31 16.34 -8.30
CA LEU A 50 15.83 17.42 -9.17
C LEU A 50 16.16 18.74 -8.49
N VAL A 51 16.77 19.66 -9.23
CA VAL A 51 17.02 21.03 -8.72
C VAL A 51 15.96 21.93 -9.33
N PHE A 52 15.10 22.48 -8.50
CA PHE A 52 14.10 23.47 -8.92
C PHE A 52 14.66 24.86 -8.67
N SER A 53 14.39 25.78 -9.58
CA SER A 53 14.84 27.17 -9.53
C SER A 53 13.70 28.14 -9.80
N VAL A 54 13.76 29.31 -9.18
CA VAL A 54 12.90 30.45 -9.47
C VAL A 54 13.76 31.68 -9.73
N GLN A 55 13.49 32.37 -10.84
CA GLN A 55 14.15 33.60 -11.26
C GLN A 55 13.16 34.77 -11.19
N ASP A 56 13.59 35.90 -10.64
CA ASP A 56 12.82 37.14 -10.63
C ASP A 56 13.10 38.01 -11.86
N ALA A 57 12.34 39.08 -12.06
CA ALA A 57 12.48 39.98 -13.22
C ALA A 57 13.81 40.73 -13.29
N ASN A 58 14.58 40.76 -12.19
CA ASN A 58 15.92 41.35 -12.13
C ASN A 58 17.02 40.30 -12.40
N ASN A 59 16.65 39.09 -12.81
CA ASN A 59 17.51 37.94 -13.06
C ASN A 59 18.16 37.34 -11.80
N VAL A 60 17.63 37.64 -10.60
CA VAL A 60 18.08 36.99 -9.36
C VAL A 60 17.46 35.59 -9.30
N VAL A 61 18.29 34.58 -9.03
CA VAL A 61 17.88 33.17 -9.02
C VAL A 61 18.03 32.59 -7.62
N ALA A 62 16.98 31.90 -7.15
CA ALA A 62 17.03 31.02 -5.99
C ALA A 62 16.77 29.58 -6.43
N SER A 63 17.40 28.60 -5.78
CA SER A 63 17.24 27.18 -6.10
C SER A 63 17.15 26.31 -4.84
N THR A 64 16.48 25.16 -4.96
CA THR A 64 16.43 24.11 -3.95
C THR A 64 16.60 22.74 -4.61
N THR A 65 17.18 21.78 -3.88
CA THR A 65 17.26 20.39 -4.34
C THR A 65 16.14 19.58 -3.69
N SER A 66 15.35 18.90 -4.51
CA SER A 66 14.38 17.91 -4.05
C SER A 66 14.82 16.53 -4.52
N THR A 67 14.99 15.61 -3.57
CA THR A 67 15.16 14.20 -3.90
C THR A 67 13.80 13.63 -4.26
N VAL A 68 13.65 13.16 -5.49
CA VAL A 68 12.40 12.60 -6.02
C VAL A 68 12.62 11.13 -6.30
N SER A 69 11.73 10.31 -5.74
CA SER A 69 11.56 8.92 -6.13
C SER A 69 10.08 8.69 -6.35
N PHE A 70 9.76 7.92 -7.39
CA PHE A 70 8.42 7.40 -7.62
C PHE A 70 8.56 5.96 -8.05
N PHE A 71 7.79 5.09 -7.43
CA PHE A 71 7.64 3.72 -7.87
C PHE A 71 6.30 3.64 -8.56
N VAL A 72 6.29 3.20 -9.82
CA VAL A 72 5.07 2.68 -10.42
C VAL A 72 5.16 1.19 -10.18
N THR A 73 4.57 0.77 -9.07
CA THR A 73 4.48 -0.63 -8.72
C THR A 73 3.41 -1.25 -9.59
N GLY A 74 3.67 -2.39 -10.22
CA GLY A 74 2.59 -3.19 -10.79
C GLY A 74 1.60 -3.49 -9.66
N LEU A 75 0.31 -3.55 -9.96
CA LEU A 75 -0.63 -4.17 -9.04
C LEU A 75 -0.58 -5.68 -9.31
N ASN A 76 -0.67 -6.49 -8.26
CA ASN A 76 -1.04 -7.88 -8.50
C ASN A 76 -2.42 -7.93 -9.15
N ASP A 77 -2.63 -8.92 -10.00
CA ASP A 77 -3.98 -9.24 -10.47
C ASP A 77 -4.81 -9.78 -9.30
N THR A 78 -6.12 -9.90 -9.50
CA THR A 78 -7.03 -10.18 -8.37
C THR A 78 -7.13 -11.68 -8.03
N GLY A 79 -6.38 -12.55 -8.71
CA GLY A 79 -6.49 -14.00 -8.58
C GLY A 79 -7.65 -14.61 -9.36
N ILE A 80 -8.37 -13.82 -10.17
CA ILE A 80 -9.36 -14.29 -11.15
C ILE A 80 -8.61 -14.83 -12.36
N THR A 81 -9.01 -15.98 -12.91
CA THR A 81 -8.31 -16.61 -14.04
C THR A 81 -9.00 -16.38 -15.38
N SER A 82 -8.31 -16.74 -16.46
CA SER A 82 -8.85 -16.85 -17.82
C SER A 82 -10.08 -17.79 -17.97
N THR A 83 -10.50 -18.47 -16.91
CA THR A 83 -11.70 -19.32 -16.87
C THR A 83 -12.84 -18.77 -16.01
N GLN A 84 -12.68 -17.56 -15.45
CA GLN A 84 -13.56 -17.00 -14.43
C GLN A 84 -14.18 -15.64 -14.84
N CYS A 85 -14.65 -15.55 -16.08
CA CYS A 85 -15.38 -14.37 -16.57
C CYS A 85 -16.90 -14.56 -16.52
N TYR A 86 -17.65 -13.46 -16.54
CA TYR A 86 -19.11 -13.45 -16.64
C TYR A 86 -19.58 -13.24 -18.08
N GLU A 87 -20.80 -13.67 -18.36
CA GLU A 87 -21.55 -13.38 -19.58
C GLU A 87 -22.91 -12.74 -19.24
N ALA A 88 -23.53 -12.08 -20.22
CA ALA A 88 -24.76 -11.35 -20.00
C ALA A 88 -25.91 -12.26 -19.52
N GLY A 89 -26.51 -11.93 -18.37
CA GLY A 89 -27.67 -12.64 -17.83
C GLY A 89 -27.36 -13.92 -17.06
N SER A 90 -26.09 -14.21 -16.77
CA SER A 90 -25.66 -15.40 -16.01
C SER A 90 -24.67 -15.05 -14.91
N ASN A 91 -24.77 -15.75 -13.77
CA ASN A 91 -23.76 -15.72 -12.70
C ASN A 91 -22.82 -16.94 -12.76
N VAL A 92 -22.95 -17.78 -13.78
CA VAL A 92 -22.06 -18.93 -14.01
C VAL A 92 -20.79 -18.43 -14.68
N LEU A 93 -19.65 -18.76 -14.10
CA LEU A 93 -18.34 -18.40 -14.66
C LEU A 93 -18.06 -19.17 -15.95
N VAL A 94 -17.52 -18.46 -16.95
CA VAL A 94 -17.16 -18.98 -18.26
C VAL A 94 -15.72 -18.64 -18.64
N ALA A 95 -15.20 -19.30 -19.67
CA ALA A 95 -13.91 -18.94 -20.24
C ALA A 95 -13.91 -17.48 -20.71
N CYS A 96 -12.86 -16.74 -20.37
CA CYS A 96 -12.72 -15.32 -20.69
C CYS A 96 -12.58 -15.07 -22.20
N ASN A 97 -12.16 -16.07 -22.98
CA ASN A 97 -12.18 -16.01 -24.44
C ASN A 97 -13.52 -16.44 -25.07
N SER A 98 -14.55 -16.75 -24.28
CA SER A 98 -15.86 -17.11 -24.81
C SER A 98 -16.55 -15.91 -25.47
N ALA A 99 -17.38 -16.18 -26.47
CA ALA A 99 -18.12 -15.13 -27.17
C ALA A 99 -19.03 -14.32 -26.24
N GLY A 100 -19.66 -14.98 -25.26
CA GLY A 100 -20.53 -14.34 -24.27
C GLY A 100 -19.76 -13.39 -23.34
N ALA A 101 -18.59 -13.81 -22.86
CA ALA A 101 -17.75 -12.97 -22.00
C ALA A 101 -17.21 -11.74 -22.74
N ILE A 102 -16.69 -11.93 -23.96
CA ILE A 102 -16.17 -10.84 -24.80
C ILE A 102 -17.28 -9.85 -25.16
N ALA A 103 -18.50 -10.34 -25.47
CA ALA A 103 -19.64 -9.50 -25.78
C ALA A 103 -20.15 -8.70 -24.57
N LEU A 104 -20.04 -9.25 -23.35
CA LEU A 104 -20.37 -8.52 -22.13
C LEU A 104 -19.36 -7.39 -21.87
N ASN A 105 -18.07 -7.74 -21.83
CA ASN A 105 -16.96 -6.83 -21.62
C ASN A 105 -15.67 -7.54 -22.03
N ASN A 106 -14.89 -6.94 -22.95
CA ASN A 106 -13.61 -7.49 -23.42
C ASN A 106 -12.40 -7.08 -22.56
N ALA A 107 -12.64 -6.54 -21.37
CA ALA A 107 -11.65 -6.15 -20.38
C ALA A 107 -12.08 -6.58 -18.96
N GLN A 108 -12.62 -7.80 -18.84
CA GLN A 108 -12.78 -8.45 -17.53
C GLN A 108 -11.40 -8.86 -16.99
N ASP A 109 -11.28 -9.02 -15.68
CA ASP A 109 -9.98 -9.25 -15.00
C ASP A 109 -9.18 -10.39 -15.66
N GLY A 110 -9.77 -11.59 -15.71
CA GLY A 110 -9.18 -12.77 -16.37
C GLY A 110 -8.86 -12.67 -17.87
N MET A 111 -9.14 -11.53 -18.52
CA MET A 111 -8.80 -11.27 -19.94
C MET A 111 -7.49 -10.49 -20.11
N ALA A 112 -6.93 -9.88 -19.06
CA ALA A 112 -5.74 -9.04 -19.18
C ALA A 112 -4.91 -9.03 -17.88
N GLY A 113 -3.59 -9.05 -18.03
CA GLY A 113 -2.68 -9.10 -16.89
C GLY A 113 -1.82 -10.36 -16.95
N ARG A 114 -1.24 -10.72 -15.81
CA ARG A 114 -0.51 -11.97 -15.63
C ARG A 114 -1.46 -13.16 -15.57
N ASP A 115 -2.67 -12.98 -15.05
CA ASP A 115 -3.72 -14.00 -14.97
C ASP A 115 -4.15 -14.61 -16.32
N ALA A 116 -4.12 -13.81 -17.39
CA ALA A 116 -4.41 -14.21 -18.77
C ALA A 116 -3.20 -14.86 -19.47
N ASN A 117 -2.00 -14.73 -18.90
CA ASN A 117 -0.77 -15.24 -19.48
C ASN A 117 -0.23 -16.46 -18.70
N ALA A 118 -0.42 -17.64 -19.28
CA ALA A 118 0.02 -18.91 -18.71
C ALA A 118 1.54 -19.01 -18.46
N SER A 119 2.38 -18.22 -19.16
CA SER A 119 3.83 -18.23 -18.91
C SER A 119 4.21 -17.47 -17.64
N THR A 120 3.40 -16.47 -17.25
CA THR A 120 3.59 -15.68 -16.03
C THR A 120 2.71 -16.14 -14.88
N ASN A 121 1.79 -17.08 -15.11
CA ASN A 121 0.87 -17.63 -14.13
C ASN A 121 1.11 -19.14 -13.90
N SER A 122 2.37 -19.52 -13.72
CA SER A 122 2.77 -20.91 -13.50
C SER A 122 2.39 -21.44 -12.11
N ASN A 123 1.92 -20.58 -11.22
CA ASN A 123 1.70 -20.83 -9.80
C ASN A 123 2.97 -21.23 -9.01
N ALA A 124 4.16 -21.14 -9.63
CA ALA A 124 5.40 -21.60 -9.01
C ALA A 124 5.88 -20.68 -7.88
N ASP A 125 5.66 -19.38 -8.05
CA ASP A 125 6.11 -18.32 -7.16
C ASP A 125 4.94 -17.51 -6.57
N GLY A 126 3.70 -17.98 -6.73
CA GLY A 126 2.51 -17.23 -6.32
C GLY A 126 1.32 -17.65 -7.17
N LYS A 127 0.17 -17.86 -6.52
CA LYS A 127 -1.04 -18.31 -7.21
C LYS A 127 -1.57 -17.24 -8.18
N LEU A 128 -2.13 -17.63 -9.33
CA LEU A 128 -3.05 -16.83 -10.15
C LEU A 128 -2.64 -15.36 -10.42
N GLY A 129 -1.41 -15.14 -10.87
CA GLY A 129 -0.91 -13.81 -11.22
C GLY A 129 -0.16 -13.08 -10.08
N PHE A 130 -0.15 -13.64 -8.87
CA PHE A 130 0.77 -13.24 -7.82
C PHE A 130 2.21 -13.72 -8.12
N SER A 131 3.24 -13.03 -7.62
CA SER A 131 4.63 -13.50 -7.62
C SER A 131 5.35 -13.01 -6.37
N PHE A 132 5.94 -13.94 -5.66
CA PHE A 132 6.50 -13.79 -4.35
C PHE A 132 7.86 -14.47 -4.26
N THR A 133 8.73 -13.90 -3.44
CA THR A 133 10.03 -14.47 -3.09
C THR A 133 10.16 -14.48 -1.57
N SER A 134 10.56 -15.61 -1.00
CA SER A 134 10.80 -15.70 0.43
C SER A 134 12.09 -14.94 0.77
N VAL A 135 12.02 -14.04 1.73
CA VAL A 135 13.19 -13.37 2.29
C VAL A 135 13.47 -14.01 3.64
N PRO A 136 14.58 -14.76 3.77
CA PRO A 136 14.93 -15.41 5.02
C PRO A 136 15.04 -14.40 6.15
N ALA A 137 14.67 -14.83 7.34
CA ALA A 137 14.96 -14.08 8.54
C ALA A 137 16.45 -13.75 8.68
N ALA A 138 16.75 -12.52 9.08
CA ALA A 138 18.05 -12.19 9.61
C ALA A 138 18.11 -12.64 11.09
N GLY A 139 19.16 -13.35 11.50
CA GLY A 139 19.34 -13.77 12.88
C GLY A 139 18.34 -14.84 13.33
N SER A 140 17.72 -14.65 14.50
CA SER A 140 16.85 -15.63 15.19
C SER A 140 15.35 -15.46 14.91
N ASP A 141 14.96 -14.71 13.88
CA ASP A 141 13.54 -14.49 13.58
C ASP A 141 12.90 -15.76 12.95
N PRO A 142 11.83 -16.34 13.53
CA PRO A 142 11.27 -17.60 13.04
C PRO A 142 10.32 -17.43 11.83
N GLY A 143 9.89 -16.20 11.51
CA GLY A 143 8.85 -15.95 10.50
C GLY A 143 9.36 -15.51 9.12
N GLY A 144 10.48 -14.77 9.07
CA GLY A 144 10.97 -14.19 7.81
C GLY A 144 10.01 -13.17 7.20
N CYS A 145 10.20 -12.91 5.91
CA CYS A 145 9.42 -11.95 5.13
C CYS A 145 9.11 -12.48 3.72
N VAL A 146 8.19 -11.84 3.04
CA VAL A 146 7.86 -12.12 1.64
C VAL A 146 8.05 -10.86 0.81
N GLN A 147 8.89 -10.94 -0.22
CA GLN A 147 8.97 -9.93 -1.25
C GLN A 147 7.88 -10.22 -2.28
N ASP A 148 7.06 -9.23 -2.60
CA ASP A 148 6.19 -9.22 -3.76
C ASP A 148 6.98 -8.69 -4.96
N ASN A 149 7.15 -9.53 -5.97
CA ASN A 149 7.97 -9.22 -7.15
C ASN A 149 7.21 -8.35 -8.17
N VAL A 150 5.90 -8.17 -8.02
CA VAL A 150 5.06 -7.33 -8.90
C VAL A 150 4.96 -5.93 -8.35
N THR A 151 4.56 -5.81 -7.08
CA THR A 151 4.42 -4.51 -6.43
C THR A 151 5.77 -3.99 -5.94
N GLY A 152 6.78 -4.85 -5.84
CA GLY A 152 8.04 -4.49 -5.20
C GLY A 152 7.88 -4.25 -3.71
N LEU A 153 6.75 -4.55 -3.07
CA LEU A 153 6.58 -4.41 -1.62
C LEU A 153 7.17 -5.62 -0.88
N MET A 154 7.64 -5.41 0.34
CA MET A 154 8.03 -6.51 1.23
C MET A 154 7.09 -6.56 2.43
N TRP A 155 6.62 -7.75 2.74
CA TRP A 155 5.59 -8.03 3.72
C TRP A 155 6.13 -8.83 4.90
N GLU A 156 5.67 -8.46 6.08
CA GLU A 156 5.85 -9.23 7.31
C GLU A 156 5.16 -10.60 7.17
N VAL A 157 5.81 -11.70 7.53
CA VAL A 157 5.17 -13.03 7.67
C VAL A 157 4.81 -13.30 9.13
N LYS A 158 3.59 -13.75 9.41
CA LYS A 158 3.12 -13.98 10.79
C LYS A 158 3.68 -15.27 11.39
N THR A 159 3.95 -15.23 12.69
CA THR A 159 4.50 -16.36 13.47
C THR A 159 3.41 -17.06 14.29
N ALA A 160 3.74 -18.21 14.88
CA ALA A 160 2.89 -18.95 15.81
C ALA A 160 3.65 -19.27 17.12
N ASP A 161 4.34 -18.27 17.66
CA ASP A 161 5.30 -18.38 18.76
C ASP A 161 4.89 -17.61 20.03
N GLY A 162 3.71 -16.99 20.04
CA GLY A 162 3.24 -16.14 21.13
C GLY A 162 3.95 -14.77 21.22
N GLY A 163 4.89 -14.49 20.32
CA GLY A 163 5.66 -13.25 20.26
C GLY A 163 4.86 -12.06 19.74
N LEU A 164 5.56 -10.97 19.42
CA LEU A 164 4.94 -9.74 18.91
C LEU A 164 4.25 -9.94 17.56
N ARG A 165 4.72 -10.86 16.72
CA ARG A 165 4.19 -11.07 15.37
C ARG A 165 3.29 -12.32 15.29
N ASP A 166 2.89 -12.84 16.46
CA ASP A 166 2.04 -14.02 16.54
C ASP A 166 0.68 -13.75 15.91
N TRP A 167 0.19 -14.73 15.15
CA TRP A 167 -1.03 -14.61 14.37
C TRP A 167 -2.29 -14.33 15.16
N ARG A 168 -2.30 -14.60 16.47
CA ARG A 168 -3.45 -14.34 17.35
C ARG A 168 -3.45 -12.92 17.91
N LYS A 169 -2.39 -12.13 17.68
CA LYS A 169 -2.28 -10.78 18.24
C LYS A 169 -3.08 -9.77 17.43
N THR A 170 -3.80 -8.93 18.16
CA THR A 170 -4.60 -7.83 17.64
C THR A 170 -4.19 -6.52 18.31
N TYR A 171 -4.36 -5.41 17.61
CA TYR A 171 -3.90 -4.08 17.99
C TYR A 171 -4.97 -3.04 17.71
N THR A 172 -5.03 -2.04 18.59
CA THR A 172 -5.74 -0.78 18.30
C THR A 172 -4.96 0.06 17.28
N ASN A 173 -5.56 1.10 16.71
CA ASN A 173 -4.97 1.91 15.64
C ASN A 173 -5.18 3.43 15.82
N TYR A 174 -5.14 3.92 17.06
CA TYR A 174 -5.07 5.37 17.31
C TYR A 174 -3.61 5.86 17.19
N ASP A 175 -3.43 7.06 16.63
CA ASP A 175 -2.14 7.57 16.14
C ASP A 175 -1.87 9.06 16.48
N SER A 176 -2.79 9.72 17.18
CA SER A 176 -2.66 11.14 17.54
C SER A 176 -3.21 11.44 18.93
N THR A 177 -2.42 12.15 19.75
CA THR A 177 -2.86 12.67 21.06
C THR A 177 -3.76 13.91 20.94
N ALA A 178 -3.89 14.50 19.74
CA ALA A 178 -4.72 15.69 19.52
C ALA A 178 -6.16 15.33 19.10
N SER A 179 -6.42 14.06 18.75
CA SER A 179 -7.70 13.61 18.21
C SER A 179 -8.38 12.63 19.14
N ALA A 180 -9.70 12.76 19.28
CA ALA A 180 -10.51 11.90 20.12
C ALA A 180 -10.73 10.51 19.48
N GLN A 181 -9.71 9.64 19.51
CA GLN A 181 -9.72 8.35 18.80
C GLN A 181 -9.99 7.13 19.70
N LYS A 182 -10.05 7.33 21.01
CA LYS A 182 -10.18 6.26 22.01
C LYS A 182 -11.52 6.37 22.74
N TRP A 183 -12.28 5.27 22.83
CA TRP A 183 -13.45 5.20 23.71
C TRP A 183 -13.01 4.93 25.15
N ASN A 184 -13.45 5.78 26.10
CA ASN A 184 -13.11 5.62 27.53
C ASN A 184 -14.23 4.98 28.38
N GLY A 185 -15.32 4.52 27.74
CA GLY A 185 -16.52 4.03 28.43
C GLY A 185 -17.73 4.98 28.34
N SER A 186 -17.49 6.27 28.09
CA SER A 186 -18.56 7.29 28.05
C SER A 186 -18.45 8.28 26.89
N ALA A 187 -17.23 8.58 26.43
CA ALA A 187 -16.98 9.49 25.33
C ALA A 187 -15.71 9.10 24.56
N TYR A 188 -15.58 9.64 23.35
CA TYR A 188 -14.32 9.63 22.64
C TYR A 188 -13.36 10.65 23.23
N VAL A 189 -12.15 10.22 23.53
CA VAL A 189 -11.09 11.04 24.12
C VAL A 189 -9.78 10.85 23.37
N ALA A 190 -8.89 11.83 23.54
CA ALA A 190 -7.52 11.70 23.06
C ALA A 190 -6.80 10.53 23.75
N PRO A 191 -6.11 9.66 23.00
CA PRO A 191 -5.18 8.71 23.60
C PRO A 191 -3.98 9.45 24.19
N THR A 192 -3.36 8.85 25.21
CA THR A 192 -2.08 9.31 25.75
C THR A 192 -0.92 8.79 24.89
N GLN A 193 0.23 9.45 24.97
CA GLN A 193 1.43 9.00 24.27
C GLN A 193 1.84 7.57 24.67
N THR A 194 1.75 7.25 25.96
CA THR A 194 2.02 5.90 26.49
C THR A 194 1.11 4.83 25.87
N GLU A 195 -0.16 5.16 25.62
CA GLU A 195 -1.09 4.24 24.96
C GLU A 195 -0.75 4.05 23.49
N ILE A 196 -0.37 5.12 22.77
CA ILE A 196 0.05 5.05 21.36
C ILE A 196 1.32 4.18 21.23
N ASP A 197 2.28 4.38 22.13
CA ASP A 197 3.57 3.69 22.08
C ASP A 197 3.52 2.26 22.63
N ALA A 198 2.41 1.85 23.25
CA ALA A 198 2.25 0.50 23.77
C ALA A 198 2.18 -0.53 22.62
N ALA A 199 2.83 -1.68 22.78
CA ALA A 199 2.74 -2.82 21.85
C ALA A 199 1.38 -3.56 21.90
N THR A 200 0.31 -2.85 22.25
CA THR A 200 -1.11 -3.20 22.11
C THR A 200 -1.83 -2.26 21.13
N ASN A 201 -1.13 -1.24 20.64
CA ASN A 201 -1.50 -0.35 19.53
C ASN A 201 -0.57 -0.61 18.34
N SER A 202 -1.06 -0.31 17.13
CA SER A 202 -0.36 -0.52 15.87
C SER A 202 0.93 0.29 15.76
N VAL A 203 0.98 1.50 16.35
CA VAL A 203 2.17 2.37 16.38
C VAL A 203 3.26 1.74 17.24
N GLY A 204 2.95 1.37 18.50
CA GLY A 204 3.88 0.68 19.38
C GLY A 204 4.34 -0.69 18.85
N PHE A 205 3.44 -1.45 18.23
CA PHE A 205 3.77 -2.70 17.54
C PHE A 205 4.79 -2.48 16.41
N LYS A 206 4.50 -1.56 15.47
CA LYS A 206 5.39 -1.21 14.37
C LYS A 206 6.76 -0.74 14.88
N ASN A 207 6.78 0.14 15.90
CA ASN A 207 8.03 0.62 16.50
C ASN A 207 8.85 -0.55 17.08
N SER A 208 8.19 -1.48 17.78
CA SER A 208 8.85 -2.66 18.36
C SER A 208 9.44 -3.59 17.29
N VAL A 209 8.72 -3.83 16.20
CA VAL A 209 9.22 -4.64 15.07
C VAL A 209 10.41 -3.96 14.38
N ASN A 210 10.38 -2.63 14.22
CA ASN A 210 11.52 -1.88 13.67
C ASN A 210 12.75 -1.95 14.56
N THR A 211 12.58 -1.91 15.89
CA THR A 211 13.69 -2.13 16.83
C THR A 211 14.28 -3.54 16.72
N GLN A 212 13.47 -4.55 16.40
CA GLN A 212 13.95 -5.93 16.19
C GLN A 212 14.73 -6.13 14.89
N GLY A 213 14.62 -5.20 13.93
CA GLY A 213 15.31 -5.34 12.64
C GLY A 213 14.77 -6.51 11.81
N LEU A 214 13.45 -6.67 11.74
CA LEU A 214 12.80 -7.76 11.00
C LEU A 214 13.35 -7.87 9.57
N CYS A 215 13.87 -9.04 9.22
CA CYS A 215 14.54 -9.35 7.94
C CYS A 215 15.72 -8.41 7.61
N GLY A 216 16.37 -7.83 8.64
CA GLY A 216 17.47 -6.88 8.49
C GLY A 216 17.02 -5.42 8.29
N TYR A 217 15.72 -5.13 8.41
CA TYR A 217 15.14 -3.83 8.11
C TYR A 217 14.40 -3.20 9.30
N SER A 218 14.37 -1.87 9.34
CA SER A 218 13.81 -1.06 10.43
C SER A 218 12.90 0.09 9.93
N ASP A 219 12.49 0.03 8.67
CA ASP A 219 11.60 0.97 7.97
C ASP A 219 10.20 0.37 7.72
N TRP A 220 9.78 -0.60 8.54
CA TRP A 220 8.44 -1.17 8.48
C TRP A 220 7.38 -0.16 8.88
N ARG A 221 6.23 -0.24 8.21
CA ARG A 221 5.06 0.62 8.42
C ARG A 221 3.77 -0.20 8.32
N LEU A 222 2.67 0.41 8.77
CA LEU A 222 1.36 -0.10 8.41
C LEU A 222 1.15 0.10 6.89
N PRO A 223 0.49 -0.86 6.22
CA PRO A 223 0.12 -0.75 4.82
C PRO A 223 -1.05 0.21 4.63
N THR A 224 -1.19 0.78 3.44
CA THR A 224 -2.44 1.41 3.02
C THR A 224 -3.51 0.34 2.76
N ALA A 225 -4.78 0.74 2.69
CA ALA A 225 -5.85 -0.18 2.32
C ALA A 225 -5.64 -0.77 0.92
N ASP A 226 -5.07 -0.01 -0.02
CA ASP A 226 -4.77 -0.47 -1.38
C ASP A 226 -3.64 -1.50 -1.38
N GLU A 227 -2.60 -1.30 -0.56
CA GLU A 227 -1.53 -2.29 -0.40
C GLU A 227 -2.03 -3.58 0.23
N LEU A 228 -2.92 -3.52 1.23
CA LEU A 228 -3.53 -4.73 1.79
C LEU A 228 -4.40 -5.46 0.76
N GLN A 229 -5.16 -4.72 -0.05
CA GLN A 229 -5.93 -5.31 -1.15
C GLN A 229 -5.02 -5.93 -2.21
N SER A 230 -3.82 -5.41 -2.42
CA SER A 230 -2.91 -5.95 -3.44
C SER A 230 -2.40 -7.35 -3.12
N ILE A 231 -2.65 -7.91 -1.94
CA ILE A 231 -2.35 -9.32 -1.60
C ILE A 231 -3.60 -10.19 -1.43
N VAL A 232 -4.78 -9.65 -1.73
CA VAL A 232 -6.05 -10.38 -1.68
C VAL A 232 -6.24 -11.23 -2.93
N ASP A 233 -6.39 -12.55 -2.76
CA ASP A 233 -6.78 -13.50 -3.80
C ASP A 233 -8.31 -13.64 -3.83
N TYR A 234 -8.97 -12.91 -4.74
CA TYR A 234 -10.41 -12.96 -5.00
C TYR A 234 -10.86 -14.25 -5.72
N GLY A 235 -9.91 -15.08 -6.16
CA GLY A 235 -10.17 -16.44 -6.60
C GLY A 235 -10.43 -17.42 -5.44
N VAL A 236 -10.24 -17.01 -4.18
CA VAL A 236 -10.58 -17.82 -3.00
C VAL A 236 -12.05 -17.60 -2.62
N ALA A 237 -12.81 -18.69 -2.52
CA ALA A 237 -14.20 -18.64 -2.10
C ALA A 237 -14.33 -18.21 -0.64
N VAL A 238 -15.34 -17.39 -0.34
CA VAL A 238 -15.68 -16.96 1.01
C VAL A 238 -16.31 -18.12 1.81
N PRO A 239 -15.95 -18.32 3.10
CA PRO A 239 -15.00 -17.51 3.89
C PRO A 239 -13.53 -17.86 3.64
N GLY A 240 -12.68 -16.83 3.73
CA GLY A 240 -11.22 -16.91 3.54
C GLY A 240 -10.44 -17.72 4.61
N PRO A 241 -9.11 -17.55 4.71
CA PRO A 241 -8.36 -16.35 4.31
C PRO A 241 -8.21 -16.20 2.79
N THR A 242 -8.60 -15.04 2.26
CA THR A 242 -8.47 -14.65 0.84
C THR A 242 -7.06 -14.14 0.53
N VAL A 243 -6.03 -14.85 1.00
CA VAL A 243 -4.62 -14.60 0.67
C VAL A 243 -3.93 -15.95 0.41
N ASP A 244 -2.83 -15.96 -0.34
CA ASP A 244 -2.08 -17.19 -0.57
C ASP A 244 -1.38 -17.66 0.72
N ALA A 245 -1.96 -18.65 1.39
CA ALA A 245 -1.48 -19.15 2.69
C ALA A 245 -0.11 -19.84 2.62
N ASN A 246 0.38 -20.22 1.43
CA ASN A 246 1.73 -20.76 1.27
C ASN A 246 2.79 -19.66 1.45
N TRP A 247 2.47 -18.45 1.01
CA TRP A 247 3.34 -17.28 1.11
C TRP A 247 3.06 -16.48 2.38
N PHE A 248 1.80 -16.38 2.78
CA PHE A 248 1.37 -15.70 3.99
C PHE A 248 0.81 -16.69 5.01
N PRO A 249 1.66 -17.58 5.59
CA PRO A 249 1.21 -18.51 6.61
C PRO A 249 0.74 -17.75 7.85
N ASN A 250 -0.08 -18.45 8.64
CA ASN A 250 -0.68 -17.92 9.86
C ASN A 250 -1.49 -16.62 9.63
N THR A 251 -2.09 -16.46 8.45
CA THR A 251 -3.07 -15.39 8.20
C THR A 251 -4.43 -15.79 8.74
N GLN A 252 -5.10 -14.88 9.44
CA GLN A 252 -6.49 -15.04 9.84
C GLN A 252 -7.40 -14.58 8.71
N GLY A 253 -8.46 -15.33 8.41
CA GLY A 253 -9.56 -14.86 7.58
C GLY A 253 -10.40 -13.83 8.35
N ASN A 254 -9.85 -12.65 8.58
CA ASN A 254 -10.44 -11.61 9.42
C ASN A 254 -9.93 -10.22 8.98
N VAL A 255 -10.21 -9.18 9.75
CA VAL A 255 -9.94 -7.79 9.38
C VAL A 255 -8.58 -7.29 9.85
N TYR A 256 -7.90 -6.54 8.97
CA TYR A 256 -6.54 -6.03 9.16
C TYR A 256 -6.51 -4.51 9.02
N TRP A 257 -6.02 -3.82 10.04
CA TRP A 257 -5.88 -2.37 10.02
C TRP A 257 -4.94 -1.90 8.90
N SER A 258 -5.35 -0.82 8.23
CA SER A 258 -4.48 -0.03 7.36
C SER A 258 -4.08 1.30 8.03
N ALA A 259 -3.09 1.97 7.44
CA ALA A 259 -2.74 3.36 7.73
C ALA A 259 -3.66 4.36 7.01
N SER A 260 -4.58 3.90 6.15
CA SER A 260 -5.43 4.80 5.36
C SER A 260 -6.45 5.51 6.28
N PRO A 261 -6.46 6.86 6.30
CA PRO A 261 -7.39 7.61 7.14
C PRO A 261 -8.82 7.49 6.62
N PHE A 262 -9.78 7.51 7.53
CA PHE A 262 -11.20 7.61 7.17
C PHE A 262 -11.61 9.08 7.06
N VAL A 263 -12.14 9.48 5.91
CA VAL A 263 -12.56 10.87 5.68
C VAL A 263 -13.82 11.16 6.49
N GLY A 264 -13.82 12.28 7.22
CA GLY A 264 -14.97 12.76 8.00
C GLY A 264 -15.00 12.31 9.46
N TYR A 265 -14.23 11.29 9.85
CA TYR A 265 -14.22 10.75 11.22
C TYR A 265 -12.79 10.40 11.64
N SER A 266 -12.19 11.20 12.53
CA SER A 266 -10.79 11.01 12.97
C SER A 266 -10.61 9.80 13.89
N ASP A 267 -11.69 9.34 14.53
CA ASP A 267 -11.79 8.12 15.33
C ASP A 267 -11.94 6.86 14.49
N TYR A 268 -12.01 6.97 13.16
CA TYR A 268 -12.08 5.85 12.22
C TYR A 268 -10.79 5.70 11.40
N ALA A 269 -10.56 4.48 10.93
CA ALA A 269 -9.58 4.12 9.91
C ALA A 269 -10.16 3.05 8.98
N TRP A 270 -9.58 2.91 7.79
CA TRP A 270 -9.91 1.79 6.90
C TRP A 270 -9.18 0.52 7.33
N PHE A 271 -9.83 -0.62 7.14
CA PHE A 271 -9.26 -1.96 7.28
C PHE A 271 -9.71 -2.84 6.12
N VAL A 272 -8.93 -3.89 5.84
CA VAL A 272 -9.25 -4.87 4.79
C VAL A 272 -9.59 -6.20 5.46
N SER A 273 -10.68 -6.82 5.02
CA SER A 273 -11.12 -8.12 5.48
C SER A 273 -10.51 -9.21 4.59
N PHE A 274 -9.64 -10.05 5.14
CA PHE A 274 -9.20 -11.27 4.47
C PHE A 274 -10.22 -12.41 4.60
N ASN A 275 -11.41 -12.17 5.16
CA ASN A 275 -12.50 -13.14 5.09
C ASN A 275 -13.18 -13.12 3.71
N ASP A 276 -13.29 -11.95 3.09
CA ASP A 276 -14.06 -11.70 1.86
C ASP A 276 -13.37 -10.75 0.86
N GLY A 277 -12.19 -10.23 1.19
CA GLY A 277 -11.43 -9.29 0.36
C GLY A 277 -11.87 -7.83 0.45
N LEU A 278 -12.92 -7.51 1.22
CA LEU A 278 -13.57 -6.19 1.17
C LEU A 278 -12.93 -5.17 2.12
N VAL A 279 -13.09 -3.88 1.79
CA VAL A 279 -12.58 -2.75 2.58
C VAL A 279 -13.71 -2.11 3.37
N TYR A 280 -13.49 -1.89 4.67
CA TYR A 280 -14.48 -1.28 5.55
C TYR A 280 -13.82 -0.26 6.49
N GLY A 281 -14.62 0.66 7.02
CA GLY A 281 -14.19 1.61 8.04
C GLY A 281 -14.59 1.15 9.44
N GLY A 282 -13.77 1.41 10.44
CA GLY A 282 -14.13 1.16 11.83
C GLY A 282 -13.36 1.99 12.83
N LEU A 283 -13.81 1.88 14.07
CA LEU A 283 -13.31 2.64 15.21
C LEU A 283 -11.88 2.22 15.59
N ARG A 284 -10.97 3.18 15.66
CA ARG A 284 -9.54 2.98 15.93
C ARG A 284 -9.24 2.34 17.28
N TYR A 285 -10.16 2.40 18.25
CA TYR A 285 -9.97 1.76 19.56
C TYR A 285 -10.28 0.26 19.55
N VAL A 286 -10.84 -0.29 18.47
CA VAL A 286 -11.08 -1.73 18.34
C VAL A 286 -9.78 -2.43 17.99
N SER A 287 -9.51 -3.55 18.68
CA SER A 287 -8.34 -4.38 18.40
C SER A 287 -8.57 -5.28 17.20
N LEU A 288 -7.88 -5.03 16.10
CA LEU A 288 -7.92 -5.84 14.87
C LEU A 288 -6.52 -6.38 14.54
N TYR A 289 -6.41 -7.27 13.55
CA TYR A 289 -5.09 -7.76 13.13
C TYR A 289 -4.31 -6.64 12.41
N VAL A 290 -2.99 -6.76 12.37
CA VAL A 290 -2.09 -5.85 11.63
C VAL A 290 -1.07 -6.70 10.91
N ARG A 291 -0.71 -6.37 9.67
CA ARG A 291 0.46 -6.91 8.96
C ARG A 291 1.29 -5.74 8.48
N LEU A 292 2.58 -5.72 8.78
CA LEU A 292 3.46 -4.63 8.34
C LEU A 292 3.95 -4.85 6.91
N VAL A 293 4.25 -3.72 6.27
CA VAL A 293 4.82 -3.66 4.94
C VAL A 293 6.00 -2.67 4.94
N ARG A 294 6.90 -2.82 3.98
CA ARG A 294 7.92 -1.83 3.63
C ARG A 294 8.08 -1.75 2.12
N ALA A 295 8.72 -0.69 1.63
CA ALA A 295 9.16 -0.66 0.24
C ALA A 295 10.22 -1.74 0.02
N GLY A 296 10.14 -2.50 -1.08
CA GLY A 296 11.21 -3.40 -1.48
C GLY A 296 12.35 -2.68 -2.19
N GLN A 297 13.41 -3.43 -2.46
CA GLN A 297 14.63 -2.96 -3.11
C GLN A 297 14.64 -3.33 -4.58
#